data_AF-A0A5F4W6F1-F1
#
_entry.id   AF-A0A5F4W6F1-F1
#
_cell.length_a   1.000
_cell.length_b   1.000
_cell.length_c   1.000
_cell.angle_alpha   90.00
_cell.angle_beta   90.00
_cell.angle_gamma   90.00
#
_symmetry.space_group_name_H-M   'P 1'
#
loop_
_entity.id
_entity.type
_entity.pdbx_description
1 polymer ?
#
loop_
_entity_poly.entity_id
_entity_poly.type
_entity_poly.pdbx_seq_one_letter_code
_entity_poly.pdbx_strand_id
1 'polypeptide(L)'
;RKNMGFGHCKPQNTFLHDSFQNVTAVCELLSITCKNGLHNCHQSLKPVNMTDCRLTSGNYPQCRYSTAAKYKFFIIACEGNPTITISFSGDIKGST
;
A
#
# COMPACT_ATOMS: atom_id res chain seq x y z
N ARG A 1 16.51 -0.24 5.19
CA ARG A 1 15.58 0.32 6.21
C ARG A 1 14.76 1.42 5.55
N LYS A 2 13.53 1.16 5.07
CA LYS A 2 12.76 2.20 4.36
C LYS A 2 12.03 3.09 5.38
N ASN A 3 12.29 4.40 5.33
CA ASN A 3 11.75 5.43 6.23
C ASN A 3 10.26 5.24 6.54
N MET A 4 9.98 5.07 7.83
CA MET A 4 8.67 5.16 8.47
C MET A 4 8.50 6.64 8.86
N GLY A 5 7.30 7.21 8.68
CA GLY A 5 7.04 8.65 8.76
C GLY A 5 7.53 9.36 10.03
N PHE A 6 7.69 10.68 9.91
CA PHE A 6 8.15 11.63 10.92
C PHE A 6 7.65 11.31 12.34
N GLY A 7 8.55 10.79 13.19
CA GLY A 7 8.45 10.83 14.65
C GLY A 7 7.40 9.95 15.34
N HIS A 8 6.64 9.11 14.63
CA HIS A 8 5.62 8.26 15.26
C HIS A 8 5.53 6.85 14.64
N CYS A 9 5.05 5.90 15.44
CA CYS A 9 4.78 4.55 14.97
C CYS A 9 3.51 4.54 14.13
N LYS A 10 3.62 4.02 12.92
CA LYS A 10 2.48 3.86 12.02
C LYS A 10 1.53 2.78 12.54
N PRO A 11 0.22 3.02 12.67
CA PRO A 11 -0.70 2.01 13.20
C PRO A 11 -0.79 0.75 12.34
N GLN A 12 -0.81 0.90 11.01
CA GLN A 12 -0.92 -0.21 10.07
C GLN A 12 -0.17 0.10 8.78
N ASN A 13 0.49 -0.92 8.22
CA ASN A 13 1.10 -0.91 6.89
C ASN A 13 0.85 -2.25 6.19
N THR A 14 0.96 -2.28 4.86
CA THR A 14 0.94 -3.51 4.08
C THR A 14 2.16 -3.54 3.14
N PHE A 15 2.73 -4.70 2.89
CA PHE A 15 3.80 -4.90 1.92
C PHE A 15 3.29 -5.83 0.83
N LEU A 16 3.24 -5.37 -0.41
CA LEU A 16 2.91 -6.23 -1.54
C LEU A 16 4.17 -6.96 -2.00
N HIS A 17 4.06 -8.27 -2.19
CA HIS A 17 5.09 -9.12 -2.77
C HIS A 17 4.84 -9.26 -4.27
N ASP A 18 4.94 -8.13 -4.98
CA ASP A 18 4.84 -8.04 -6.44
C ASP A 18 5.82 -6.98 -6.96
N SER A 19 6.12 -7.03 -8.25
CA SER A 19 7.01 -6.06 -8.89
C SER A 19 6.37 -4.67 -8.92
N PHE A 20 7.21 -3.62 -8.86
CA PHE A 20 6.75 -2.25 -8.99
C PHE A 20 6.00 -2.03 -10.30
N GLN A 21 6.48 -2.60 -11.42
CA GLN A 21 5.84 -2.52 -12.73
C GLN A 21 4.44 -3.12 -12.73
N ASN A 22 4.25 -4.27 -12.09
CA ASN A 22 2.92 -4.89 -11.97
C ASN A 22 1.98 -4.03 -11.12
N VAL A 23 2.49 -3.42 -10.04
CA VAL A 23 1.70 -2.52 -9.20
C VAL A 23 1.32 -1.25 -9.97
N THR A 24 2.24 -0.63 -10.72
CA THR A 24 1.94 0.56 -11.54
C THR A 24 0.99 0.27 -12.69
N ALA A 25 1.09 -0.91 -13.32
CA ALA A 25 0.20 -1.31 -14.43
C ALA A 25 -1.27 -1.38 -14.01
N VAL A 26 -1.55 -1.53 -12.70
CA VAL A 26 -2.92 -1.47 -12.18
C VAL A 26 -3.57 -0.10 -12.43
N CYS A 27 -2.80 0.98 -12.53
CA CYS A 27 -3.32 2.31 -12.86
C CYS A 27 -3.95 2.40 -14.27
N GLU A 28 -3.65 1.45 -15.16
CA GLU A 28 -4.21 1.39 -16.52
C GLU A 28 -5.56 0.65 -16.57
N LEU A 29 -5.98 0.05 -15.44
CA LEU A 29 -7.25 -0.66 -15.33
C LEU A 29 -8.42 0.31 -15.10
N LEU A 30 -9.65 -0.22 -15.15
CA LEU A 30 -10.85 0.56 -14.88
C LEU A 30 -10.78 1.25 -13.51
N SER A 31 -11.09 2.56 -13.49
CA SER A 31 -11.16 3.33 -12.26
C SER A 31 -12.41 2.98 -11.46
N ILE A 32 -12.26 2.98 -10.14
CA ILE A 32 -13.30 2.76 -9.15
C ILE A 32 -13.28 3.90 -8.13
N THR A 33 -14.39 4.07 -7.40
CA THR A 33 -14.48 5.05 -6.33
C THR A 33 -13.65 4.59 -5.12
N CYS A 34 -12.71 5.43 -4.72
CA CYS A 34 -11.94 5.29 -3.49
C CYS A 34 -12.80 5.50 -2.24
N LYS A 35 -12.32 5.09 -1.07
CA LYS A 35 -12.98 5.34 0.23
C LYS A 35 -13.16 6.84 0.55
N ASN A 36 -12.30 7.69 0.00
CA ASN A 36 -12.40 9.15 0.14
C ASN A 36 -13.31 9.81 -0.91
N GLY A 37 -13.99 9.02 -1.75
CA GLY A 37 -14.91 9.52 -2.77
C GLY A 37 -14.27 9.88 -4.11
N LEU A 38 -12.93 9.87 -4.23
CA LEU A 38 -12.26 10.15 -5.50
C LEU A 38 -12.40 8.97 -6.48
N HIS A 39 -12.50 9.25 -7.78
CA HIS A 39 -12.63 8.23 -8.84
C HIS A 39 -11.30 7.87 -9.50
N ASN A 40 -10.24 7.71 -8.69
CA ASN A 40 -8.88 7.42 -9.15
C ASN A 40 -8.28 6.17 -8.49
N CYS A 41 -9.12 5.30 -7.93
CA CYS A 41 -8.68 4.01 -7.41
C CYS A 41 -8.76 2.94 -8.49
N HIS A 42 -7.88 1.95 -8.41
CA HIS A 42 -7.82 0.85 -9.36
C HIS A 42 -7.55 -0.46 -8.60
N GLN A 43 -8.27 -1.52 -8.96
CA GLN A 43 -8.12 -2.83 -8.33
C GLN A 43 -7.27 -3.76 -9.21
N SER A 44 -6.35 -4.49 -8.60
CA SER A 44 -5.55 -5.53 -9.27
C SER A 44 -6.42 -6.60 -9.94
N LEU A 45 -6.01 -7.11 -11.10
CA LEU A 45 -6.69 -8.23 -11.80
C LEU A 45 -6.53 -9.58 -11.10
N LYS A 46 -5.47 -9.74 -10.29
CA LYS A 46 -5.13 -10.99 -9.61
C LYS A 46 -4.74 -10.71 -8.16
N PRO A 47 -5.04 -11.63 -7.24
CA PRO A 47 -4.56 -11.54 -5.87
C PRO A 47 -3.03 -11.73 -5.83
N VAL A 48 -2.40 -11.07 -4.86
CA VAL A 48 -0.95 -11.14 -4.62
C VAL A 48 -0.67 -11.51 -3.18
N ASN A 49 0.51 -12.09 -2.95
CA ASN A 49 1.00 -12.28 -1.59
C ASN A 49 1.32 -10.91 -1.00
N MET A 50 0.94 -10.71 0.25
CA MET A 50 1.21 -9.49 0.98
C MET A 50 1.46 -9.76 2.47
N THR A 51 2.19 -8.87 3.11
CA THR A 51 2.41 -8.87 4.56
C THR A 51 1.72 -7.66 5.17
N ASP A 52 0.70 -7.90 5.98
CA ASP A 52 0.07 -6.86 6.80
C ASP A 52 0.82 -6.72 8.12
N CYS A 53 1.20 -5.50 8.45
CA CYS A 53 1.84 -5.14 9.71
C CYS A 53 0.89 -4.27 10.54
N ARG A 54 0.61 -4.67 11.78
CA ARG A 54 -0.20 -3.89 12.73
C ARG A 54 0.61 -3.57 13.98
N LEU A 55 0.60 -2.30 14.39
CA LEU A 55 1.28 -1.86 15.60
C LEU A 55 0.65 -2.56 16.80
N THR A 56 1.46 -3.23 17.61
CA THR A 56 1.01 -3.88 18.84
C THR A 56 1.40 -3.10 20.08
N SER A 57 2.59 -2.49 20.06
CA SER A 57 3.13 -1.72 21.18
C SER A 57 4.38 -0.92 20.76
N GLY A 58 4.91 -0.13 21.68
CA GLY A 58 6.15 0.62 21.50
C GLY A 58 5.92 2.03 20.96
N ASN A 59 6.93 2.86 21.17
CA ASN A 59 6.98 4.25 20.70
C ASN A 59 8.15 4.41 19.74
N TYR A 60 8.08 5.40 18.86
CA TYR A 60 9.16 5.68 17.93
C TYR A 60 10.47 5.94 18.71
N PRO A 61 11.62 5.35 18.33
CA PRO A 61 11.86 4.54 17.14
C PRO A 61 11.66 3.02 17.31
N GLN A 62 11.29 2.54 18.51
CA GLN A 62 11.17 1.12 18.86
C GLN A 62 9.73 0.62 18.73
N CYS A 63 9.16 0.74 17.54
CA CYS A 63 7.83 0.25 17.22
C CYS A 63 7.80 -1.28 17.12
N ARG A 64 6.81 -1.94 17.72
CA ARG A 64 6.60 -3.39 17.64
C ARG A 64 5.35 -3.70 16.83
N TYR A 65 5.50 -4.60 15.86
CA TYR A 65 4.43 -4.95 14.92
C TYR A 65 4.12 -6.44 15.00
N SER A 66 2.83 -6.79 14.93
CA SER A 66 2.42 -8.13 14.50
C SER A 66 2.38 -8.18 12.98
N THR A 67 2.73 -9.33 12.41
CA THR A 67 2.71 -9.55 10.96
C THR A 67 1.72 -10.66 10.61
N ALA A 68 1.04 -10.51 9.48
CA ALA A 68 0.14 -11.52 8.94
C ALA A 68 0.32 -11.61 7.43
N ALA A 69 0.61 -12.82 6.94
CA ALA A 69 0.61 -13.10 5.51
C ALA A 69 -0.82 -13.15 4.98
N LYS A 70 -1.06 -12.55 3.81
CA LYS A 70 -2.36 -12.55 3.14
C LYS A 70 -2.18 -12.78 1.64
N TYR A 71 -3.21 -13.34 1.02
CA TYR A 71 -3.30 -13.49 -0.43
C TYR A 71 -4.63 -12.89 -0.90
N LYS A 72 -4.60 -11.66 -1.41
CA LYS A 72 -5.81 -10.87 -1.73
C LYS A 72 -5.55 -9.90 -2.89
N PHE A 73 -6.63 -9.42 -3.50
CA PHE A 73 -6.59 -8.28 -4.40
C PHE A 73 -6.19 -7.01 -3.64
N PHE A 74 -5.50 -6.10 -4.32
CA PHE A 74 -5.15 -4.80 -3.78
C PHE A 74 -5.81 -3.67 -4.56
N ILE A 75 -5.99 -2.53 -3.91
CA ILE A 75 -6.51 -1.30 -4.50
C ILE A 75 -5.46 -0.21 -4.27
N ILE A 76 -5.11 0.51 -5.34
CA ILE A 76 -4.23 1.68 -5.31
C ILE A 76 -4.97 2.89 -5.84
N ALA A 77 -4.63 4.09 -5.35
CA ALA A 77 -5.01 5.32 -6.00
C ALA A 77 -3.85 5.81 -6.88
N CYS A 78 -4.17 6.28 -8.08
CA CYS A 78 -3.20 6.77 -9.05
C CYS A 78 -3.49 8.25 -9.37
N GLU A 79 -2.45 9.08 -9.38
CA GLU A 79 -2.55 10.48 -9.82
C GLU A 79 -1.68 10.73 -11.06
N GLY A 80 -2.13 11.69 -11.89
CA GLY A 80 -1.77 11.83 -13.31
C GLY A 80 -0.33 12.23 -13.67
N ASN A 81 -0.01 11.89 -14.93
CA ASN A 81 1.23 12.01 -15.71
C ASN A 81 1.89 13.41 -15.73
N PRO A 82 3.23 13.53 -15.86
CA PRO A 82 4.22 12.50 -16.24
C PRO A 82 4.63 11.53 -15.16
N THR A 83 4.24 11.78 -13.92
CA THR A 83 4.67 10.96 -12.80
C THR A 83 3.46 10.30 -12.18
N ILE A 84 3.32 8.98 -12.38
CA ILE A 84 2.33 8.19 -11.64
C ILE A 84 2.69 8.30 -10.16
N THR A 85 1.90 9.07 -9.42
CA THR A 85 2.00 9.10 -7.96
C THR A 85 1.02 8.05 -7.43
N ILE A 86 1.58 7.03 -6.78
CA ILE A 86 0.77 5.98 -6.16
C ILE A 86 0.49 6.37 -4.71
N SER A 87 -0.78 6.63 -4.44
CA SER A 87 -1.29 6.86 -3.09
C SER A 87 -1.99 5.60 -2.60
N PHE A 88 -1.53 5.06 -1.47
CA PHE A 88 -2.09 3.83 -0.94
C PHE A 88 -3.10 4.14 0.16
N SER A 89 -4.35 3.69 0.01
CA SER A 89 -5.45 3.96 0.97
C SER A 89 -5.22 3.38 2.37
N GLY A 90 -4.19 2.56 2.53
CA GLY A 90 -3.41 2.36 3.76
C GLY A 90 -1.99 2.11 3.28
N ASP A 91 -0.98 2.63 3.96
CA ASP A 91 0.37 2.71 3.39
C ASP A 91 0.94 1.36 3.01
N ILE A 92 0.80 1.07 1.74
CA ILE A 92 1.40 -0.07 1.11
C ILE A 92 2.78 0.38 0.70
N LYS A 93 3.80 -0.33 1.16
CA LYS A 93 5.17 -0.07 0.73
C LYS A 93 5.52 -1.09 -0.33
N GLY A 94 5.72 -0.61 -1.56
CA GLY A 94 6.24 -1.45 -2.65
C GLY A 94 7.57 -2.08 -2.23
N SER A 95 7.64 -3.41 -2.32
CA SER A 95 8.89 -4.15 -2.16
C SER A 95 9.70 -3.99 -3.44
N THR A 96 10.82 -3.27 -3.35
CA THR A 96 11.89 -3.31 -4.37
C THR A 96 12.89 -4.36 -3.96
#